data_AF-A0A3N1TTI2-F1
#
_entry.id   AF-A0A3N1TTI2-F1
#
_cell.length_a   1.000
_cell.length_b   1.000
_cell.length_c   1.000
_cell.angle_alpha   90.00
_cell.angle_beta   90.00
_cell.angle_gamma   90.00
#
_symmetry.space_group_name_H-M   'P 1'
#
loop_
_entity.id
_entity.type
_entity.pdbx_description
1 polymer ?
#
loop_
_entity_poly.entity_id
_entity_poly.type
_entity_poly.pdbx_seq_one_letter_code
_entity_poly.pdbx_strand_id
1 'polypeptide(L)'
;MDRLSNTVRPYAWGSTTAIPALLGVAPTGEPQAEMWMGAHPGAPSRISRPGPGTPPDARPGTPQPTTEHPLTDVIAADPVGELGPATVEKFGPRLPFLLKLLAAGAPLSLQVHPDLAQAQQGYADEERRSVPIDAPHRTYKDANHKPELICALTPFDGLCGFRRPIEAAEAMEGLGVDSLKPYADLLRAHPEEAALREVLTAILTADPARMAETVTAAAAAAERLGGAYAPYARIAHHFPGDAGVIAAMLLNYVQLQPGEALFLGAGVPHAYLDGLGVEIMANSDNVLRCGLTPKHIDVPELLRIVRFEATDPGILRPEASPSGEELYETPVDEFRLSRFDLSAGADPVDVTAATPQILLCTAGAPRAGELGLVPGDSVFVPAGEKAEVSGAGTLFRATVVA
;
A
#
# COMPACT_ATOMS: atom_id res chain seq x y z
N MET A 1 25.52 -2.65 5.20
CA MET A 1 24.57 -1.98 4.28
C MET A 1 24.63 -2.73 2.99
N ASP A 2 23.49 -3.21 2.49
CA ASP A 2 23.44 -4.09 1.33
C ASP A 2 22.49 -3.54 0.27
N ARG A 3 22.96 -3.40 -0.97
CA ARG A 3 22.07 -3.06 -2.09
C ARG A 3 21.05 -4.18 -2.28
N LEU A 4 19.78 -3.81 -2.39
CA LEU A 4 18.70 -4.75 -2.64
C LEU A 4 18.50 -4.95 -4.15
N SER A 5 18.39 -6.22 -4.53
CA SER A 5 17.81 -6.65 -5.81
C SER A 5 16.35 -7.01 -5.58
N ASN A 6 15.45 -6.28 -6.23
CA ASN A 6 14.01 -6.30 -5.95
C ASN A 6 13.22 -6.96 -7.07
N THR A 7 12.08 -7.55 -6.72
CA THR A 7 11.16 -8.16 -7.70
C THR A 7 10.08 -7.17 -8.10
N VAL A 8 9.88 -6.99 -9.42
CA VAL A 8 8.73 -6.27 -9.97
C VAL A 8 7.60 -7.28 -10.22
N ARG A 9 6.43 -7.03 -9.64
CA ARG A 9 5.22 -7.84 -9.73
C ARG A 9 4.37 -7.39 -10.93
N PRO A 10 4.11 -8.27 -11.91
CA PRO A 10 3.40 -7.89 -13.14
C PRO A 10 1.89 -8.09 -13.00
N TYR A 11 1.26 -7.51 -11.97
CA TYR A 11 -0.20 -7.61 -11.83
C TYR A 11 -0.89 -6.85 -12.97
N ALA A 12 -2.02 -7.37 -13.44
CA ALA A 12 -2.70 -6.87 -14.64
C ALA A 12 -3.13 -5.39 -14.57
N TRP A 13 -3.30 -4.84 -13.38
CA TRP A 13 -3.63 -3.42 -13.15
C TRP A 13 -2.40 -2.49 -13.21
N GLY A 14 -1.19 -3.04 -13.27
CA GLY A 14 0.04 -2.27 -13.21
C GLY A 14 0.25 -1.36 -14.41
N SER A 15 0.80 -0.18 -14.16
CA SER A 15 1.25 0.70 -15.23
C SER A 15 2.34 0.02 -16.06
N THR A 16 2.28 0.15 -17.38
CA THR A 16 3.32 -0.37 -18.28
C THR A 16 4.53 0.55 -18.38
N THR A 17 4.45 1.78 -17.84
CA THR A 17 5.46 2.82 -18.05
C THR A 17 5.96 3.51 -16.78
N ALA A 18 5.21 3.56 -15.68
CA ALA A 18 5.56 4.37 -14.51
C ALA A 18 6.83 3.88 -13.80
N ILE A 19 6.90 2.59 -13.45
CA ILE A 19 8.13 2.01 -12.85
C ILE A 19 9.31 2.09 -13.84
N PRO A 20 9.19 1.69 -15.12
CA PRO A 20 10.28 1.84 -16.09
C PRO A 20 10.82 3.27 -16.20
N ALA A 21 9.93 4.26 -16.23
CA ALA A 21 10.33 5.67 -16.30
C ALA A 21 11.11 6.10 -15.07
N LEU A 22 10.69 5.71 -13.87
CA LEU A 22 11.42 5.99 -12.63
C LEU A 22 12.80 5.31 -12.64
N LEU A 23 12.88 4.04 -13.05
CA LEU A 23 14.14 3.29 -13.13
C LEU A 23 15.07 3.77 -14.25
N GLY A 24 14.62 4.67 -15.13
CA GLY A 24 15.39 5.13 -16.28
C GLY A 24 15.60 4.05 -17.35
N VAL A 25 14.70 3.07 -17.45
CA VAL A 25 14.77 1.97 -18.43
C VAL A 25 13.61 2.03 -19.43
N ALA A 26 13.77 1.38 -20.58
CA ALA A 26 12.71 1.29 -21.57
C ALA A 26 11.53 0.44 -21.04
N PRO A 27 10.27 0.86 -21.24
CA PRO A 27 9.10 0.03 -20.96
C PRO A 27 9.17 -1.32 -21.65
N THR A 28 8.83 -2.39 -20.93
CA THR A 28 8.81 -3.76 -21.49
C THR A 28 7.57 -4.03 -22.34
N GLY A 29 6.54 -3.18 -22.23
CA GLY A 29 5.22 -3.39 -22.81
C GLY A 29 4.26 -4.19 -21.91
N GLU A 30 4.78 -4.83 -20.86
CA GLU A 30 4.01 -5.61 -19.89
C GLU A 30 3.68 -4.78 -18.64
N PRO A 31 2.56 -5.06 -17.93
CA PRO A 31 2.22 -4.40 -16.68
C PRO A 31 3.32 -4.54 -15.60
N GLN A 32 3.63 -3.44 -14.91
CA GLN A 32 4.55 -3.40 -13.78
C GLN A 32 3.86 -2.70 -12.62
N ALA A 33 3.30 -3.50 -11.72
CA ALA A 33 2.35 -3.04 -10.71
C ALA A 33 3.02 -2.61 -9.41
N GLU A 34 3.91 -3.46 -8.90
CA GLU A 34 4.58 -3.22 -7.62
C GLU A 34 6.04 -3.65 -7.70
N MET A 35 6.97 -2.85 -7.16
CA MET A 35 8.36 -3.29 -6.90
C MET A 35 8.53 -3.48 -5.40
N TRP A 36 8.79 -4.71 -4.95
CA TRP A 36 8.82 -5.06 -3.53
C TRP A 36 10.23 -4.93 -2.94
N MET A 37 10.31 -4.27 -1.79
CA MET A 37 11.52 -4.05 -1.01
C MET A 37 11.30 -4.54 0.42
N GLY A 38 11.92 -5.68 0.77
CA GLY A 38 11.83 -6.25 2.10
C GLY A 38 11.94 -7.78 2.09
N ALA A 39 11.48 -8.39 3.18
CA ALA A 39 11.61 -9.81 3.43
C ALA A 39 10.25 -10.55 3.36
N HIS A 40 9.36 -10.12 2.47
CA HIS A 40 8.07 -10.81 2.29
C HIS A 40 8.29 -12.16 1.60
N PRO A 41 7.76 -13.29 2.12
CA PRO A 41 8.04 -14.63 1.59
C PRO A 41 7.57 -14.84 0.14
N GLY A 42 6.55 -14.09 -0.30
CA GLY A 42 6.04 -14.18 -1.68
C GLY A 42 6.96 -13.62 -2.77
N ALA A 43 7.89 -12.73 -2.42
CA ALA A 43 8.93 -12.19 -3.31
C ALA A 43 9.96 -11.39 -2.47
N PRO A 44 10.85 -12.06 -1.73
CA PRO A 44 11.82 -11.37 -0.89
C PRO A 44 12.86 -10.64 -1.77
N SER A 45 13.28 -9.46 -1.35
CA SER A 45 14.47 -8.81 -1.89
C SER A 45 15.69 -9.70 -1.68
N ARG A 46 16.70 -9.53 -2.53
CA ARG A 46 17.96 -10.28 -2.45
C ARG A 46 19.12 -9.34 -2.18
N ILE A 47 20.13 -9.81 -1.46
CA ILE A 47 21.36 -9.07 -1.17
C ILE A 47 22.59 -9.90 -1.51
N SER A 48 23.70 -9.25 -1.84
CA SER A 48 24.98 -9.93 -2.11
C SER A 48 25.89 -9.86 -0.88
N ARG A 49 26.15 -11.00 -0.23
CA ARG A 49 27.07 -11.11 0.91
C ARG A 49 28.08 -12.26 0.69
N PRO A 50 29.23 -12.28 1.39
CA PRO A 50 30.14 -13.42 1.33
C PRO A 50 29.41 -14.73 1.69
N GLY A 51 29.62 -15.78 0.90
CA GLY A 51 28.91 -17.05 1.09
C GLY A 51 29.44 -17.88 2.28
N PRO A 52 28.69 -18.91 2.71
CA PRO A 52 29.14 -19.85 3.73
C PRO A 52 30.48 -20.49 3.35
N GLY A 53 31.48 -20.41 4.24
CA GLY A 53 32.82 -20.96 3.99
C GLY A 53 33.82 -19.97 3.36
N THR A 54 33.44 -18.70 3.17
CA THR A 54 34.41 -17.65 2.80
C THR A 54 35.37 -17.42 3.99
N PRO A 55 36.70 -17.56 3.82
CA PRO A 55 37.64 -17.36 4.90
C PRO A 55 37.53 -15.93 5.46
N PRO A 56 37.49 -15.74 6.79
CA PRO A 56 37.45 -14.41 7.41
C PRO A 56 38.70 -13.57 7.07
N ASP A 57 39.80 -14.23 6.69
CA ASP A 57 41.12 -13.63 6.53
C ASP A 57 41.53 -13.45 5.05
N ALA A 58 40.62 -12.97 4.20
CA ALA A 58 41.05 -12.49 2.88
C ALA A 58 41.92 -11.24 3.05
N ARG A 59 42.99 -11.11 2.25
CA ARG A 59 43.87 -9.93 2.30
C ARG A 59 43.03 -8.66 2.07
N PRO A 60 43.32 -7.55 2.77
CA PRO A 60 42.71 -6.26 2.47
C PRO A 60 42.89 -5.95 0.96
N GLY A 61 41.77 -5.73 0.26
CA GLY A 61 41.77 -5.40 -1.18
C GLY A 61 41.60 -6.57 -2.15
N THR A 62 41.45 -7.82 -1.71
CA THR A 62 40.98 -8.90 -2.60
C THR A 62 39.45 -8.95 -2.66
N PRO A 63 38.81 -8.85 -3.84
CA PRO A 63 37.37 -9.04 -3.96
C PRO A 63 36.98 -10.44 -3.46
N GLN A 64 36.16 -10.50 -2.41
CA GLN A 64 35.57 -11.76 -2.00
C GLN A 64 34.44 -12.13 -2.95
N PRO A 65 34.35 -13.39 -3.39
CA PRO A 65 33.17 -13.85 -4.11
C PRO A 65 31.94 -13.72 -3.19
N THR A 66 31.02 -12.86 -3.57
CA THR A 66 29.72 -12.74 -2.90
C THR A 66 28.73 -13.69 -3.54
N THR A 67 27.85 -14.26 -2.72
CA THR A 67 26.68 -14.99 -3.17
C THR A 67 25.43 -14.18 -2.85
N GLU A 68 24.41 -14.35 -3.68
CA GLU A 68 23.21 -13.56 -3.59
C GLU A 68 22.17 -14.35 -2.75
N HIS A 69 21.70 -13.79 -1.64
CA HIS A 69 20.83 -14.44 -0.66
C HIS A 69 19.47 -13.72 -0.56
N PRO A 70 18.34 -14.45 -0.41
CA PRO A 70 17.07 -13.83 -0.03
C PRO A 70 17.21 -13.14 1.33
N LEU A 71 16.66 -11.94 1.47
CA LEU A 71 16.70 -11.18 2.70
C LEU A 71 15.99 -11.92 3.85
N THR A 72 14.98 -12.76 3.54
CA THR A 72 14.35 -13.67 4.50
C THR A 72 15.34 -14.60 5.17
N ASP A 73 16.28 -15.16 4.41
CA ASP A 73 17.23 -16.16 4.91
C ASP A 73 18.33 -15.50 5.71
N VAL A 74 18.72 -14.30 5.28
CA VAL A 74 19.70 -13.45 5.98
C VAL A 74 19.16 -13.07 7.37
N ILE A 75 17.93 -12.55 7.43
CA ILE A 75 17.27 -12.20 8.69
C ILE A 75 17.08 -13.45 9.56
N ALA A 76 16.67 -14.59 8.98
CA ALA A 76 16.48 -15.81 9.75
C ALA A 76 17.78 -16.36 10.37
N ALA A 77 18.94 -16.09 9.75
CA ALA A 77 20.24 -16.53 10.25
C ALA A 77 20.73 -15.72 11.46
N ASP A 78 20.40 -14.43 11.54
CA ASP A 78 20.71 -13.57 12.69
C ASP A 78 19.62 -12.50 12.92
N PRO A 79 18.43 -12.86 13.45
CA PRO A 79 17.34 -11.89 13.59
C PRO A 79 17.70 -10.69 14.46
N VAL A 80 18.49 -10.90 15.52
CA VAL A 80 18.88 -9.83 16.45
C VAL A 80 19.92 -8.91 15.83
N GLY A 81 20.90 -9.43 15.09
CA GLY A 81 21.88 -8.62 14.38
C GLY A 81 21.28 -7.82 13.22
N GLU A 82 20.34 -8.41 12.47
CA GLU A 82 19.73 -7.74 11.32
C GLU A 82 18.61 -6.77 11.73
N LEU A 83 17.75 -7.14 12.68
CA LEU A 83 16.56 -6.36 13.06
C LEU A 83 16.72 -5.60 14.37
N GLY A 84 17.70 -5.94 15.21
CA GLY A 84 17.84 -5.34 16.53
C GLY A 84 16.93 -5.98 17.58
N PRO A 85 17.35 -5.99 18.86
CA PRO A 85 16.67 -6.74 19.91
C PRO A 85 15.23 -6.27 20.17
N ALA A 86 14.97 -4.96 20.16
CA ALA A 86 13.65 -4.39 20.43
C ALA A 86 12.63 -4.75 19.33
N THR A 87 13.04 -4.72 18.06
CA THR A 87 12.20 -5.14 16.94
C THR A 87 11.85 -6.62 17.02
N VAL A 88 12.84 -7.48 17.35
CA VAL A 88 12.60 -8.92 17.51
C VAL A 88 11.67 -9.22 18.69
N GLU A 89 11.85 -8.53 19.82
CA GLU A 89 10.97 -8.68 20.99
C GLU A 89 9.52 -8.32 20.67
N LYS A 90 9.31 -7.23 19.93
CA LYS A 90 7.98 -6.69 19.63
C LYS A 90 7.25 -7.43 18.50
N PHE A 91 7.95 -7.73 17.41
CA PHE A 91 7.33 -8.25 16.17
C PHE A 91 7.78 -9.66 15.80
N GLY A 92 8.67 -10.26 16.57
CA GLY A 92 9.26 -11.56 16.30
C GLY A 92 10.43 -11.50 15.29
N PRO A 93 10.96 -12.66 14.87
CA PRO A 93 12.20 -12.76 14.11
C PRO A 93 12.00 -12.50 12.60
N ARG A 94 11.13 -11.54 12.24
CA ARG A 94 10.82 -11.18 10.86
C ARG A 94 10.77 -9.66 10.73
N LEU A 95 11.17 -9.13 9.57
CA LEU A 95 10.95 -7.72 9.26
C LEU A 95 9.44 -7.44 9.36
N PRO A 96 8.99 -6.41 10.11
CA PRO A 96 7.56 -6.20 10.37
C PRO A 96 6.80 -5.52 9.23
N PHE A 97 7.52 -4.95 8.25
CA PHE A 97 6.94 -4.19 7.15
C PHE A 97 7.41 -4.67 5.77
N LEU A 98 6.68 -4.22 4.74
CA LEU A 98 7.04 -4.31 3.33
C LEU A 98 6.97 -2.89 2.73
N LEU A 99 8.06 -2.46 2.10
CA LEU A 99 8.11 -1.21 1.32
C LEU A 99 7.90 -1.55 -0.16
N LYS A 100 7.19 -0.70 -0.89
CA LYS A 100 6.95 -0.87 -2.32
C LYS A 100 7.05 0.44 -3.07
N LEU A 101 7.38 0.34 -4.34
CA LEU A 101 6.86 1.28 -5.32
C LEU A 101 5.59 0.68 -5.89
N LEU A 102 4.48 1.40 -5.84
CA LEU A 102 3.19 0.99 -6.38
C LEU A 102 2.83 1.89 -7.56
N ALA A 103 2.50 1.28 -8.71
CA ALA A 103 2.19 1.96 -9.95
C ALA A 103 0.83 1.49 -10.49
N ALA A 104 -0.23 2.17 -10.08
CA ALA A 104 -1.58 1.94 -10.56
C ALA A 104 -1.73 2.47 -12.00
N GLY A 105 -1.90 1.55 -12.96
CA GLY A 105 -2.27 1.87 -14.35
C GLY A 105 -3.75 1.61 -14.66
N ALA A 106 -4.47 1.00 -13.70
CA ALA A 106 -5.90 0.79 -13.69
C ALA A 106 -6.37 0.76 -12.23
N PRO A 107 -7.66 1.04 -11.95
CA PRO A 107 -8.16 1.00 -10.59
C PRO A 107 -8.03 -0.39 -9.95
N LEU A 108 -7.53 -0.41 -8.72
CA LEU A 108 -7.44 -1.61 -7.90
C LEU A 108 -8.81 -1.96 -7.31
N SER A 109 -8.92 -3.18 -6.78
CA SER A 109 -10.13 -3.60 -6.06
C SER A 109 -10.39 -2.70 -4.86
N LEU A 110 -11.68 -2.50 -4.55
CA LEU A 110 -12.10 -1.84 -3.33
C LEU A 110 -11.91 -2.81 -2.16
N GLN A 111 -11.23 -2.35 -1.12
CA GLN A 111 -10.67 -3.21 -0.07
C GLN A 111 -10.88 -2.63 1.32
N VAL A 112 -10.89 -3.52 2.30
CA VAL A 112 -10.93 -3.23 3.74
C VAL A 112 -10.00 -4.22 4.44
N HIS A 113 -9.28 -3.76 5.46
CA HIS A 113 -8.42 -4.60 6.27
C HIS A 113 -9.00 -4.79 7.68
N PRO A 114 -8.92 -6.00 8.26
CA PRO A 114 -9.30 -6.24 9.64
C PRO A 114 -8.32 -5.58 10.60
N ASP A 115 -8.79 -5.26 11.81
CA ASP A 115 -7.89 -4.99 12.92
C ASP A 115 -7.18 -6.28 13.39
N LEU A 116 -6.22 -6.15 14.31
CA LEU A 116 -5.41 -7.28 14.74
C LEU A 116 -6.25 -8.38 15.43
N ALA A 117 -7.22 -8.00 16.25
CA ALA A 117 -8.07 -8.96 16.96
C ALA A 117 -9.00 -9.69 15.97
N GLN A 118 -9.58 -8.96 15.02
CA GLN A 118 -10.40 -9.50 13.94
C GLN A 118 -9.59 -10.45 13.04
N ALA A 119 -8.36 -10.10 12.68
CA ALA A 119 -7.46 -10.94 11.88
C ALA A 119 -7.13 -12.25 12.59
N GLN A 120 -6.77 -12.20 13.87
CA GLN A 120 -6.47 -13.38 14.68
C GLN A 120 -7.69 -14.31 14.79
N GLN A 121 -8.87 -13.75 15.05
CA GLN A 121 -10.10 -14.51 15.17
C GLN A 121 -10.51 -15.15 13.83
N GLY A 122 -10.47 -14.37 12.74
CA GLY A 122 -10.81 -14.81 11.40
C GLY A 122 -9.87 -15.90 10.88
N TYR A 123 -8.57 -15.69 11.03
CA TYR A 123 -7.55 -16.69 10.67
C TYR A 123 -7.77 -18.00 11.44
N ALA A 124 -7.94 -17.93 12.77
CA ALA A 124 -8.17 -19.11 13.58
C ALA A 124 -9.48 -19.85 13.23
N ASP A 125 -10.53 -19.14 12.80
CA ASP A 125 -11.77 -19.76 12.34
C ASP A 125 -11.60 -20.53 11.03
N GLU A 126 -10.97 -19.90 10.04
CA GLU A 126 -10.71 -20.55 8.75
C GLU A 126 -9.75 -21.76 8.91
N GLU A 127 -8.78 -21.71 9.83
CA GLU A 127 -7.95 -22.86 10.21
C GLU A 127 -8.78 -24.00 10.82
N ARG A 128 -9.67 -23.71 11.79
CA ARG A 128 -10.56 -24.73 12.39
C ARG A 128 -11.47 -25.39 11.36
N ARG A 129 -11.89 -24.64 10.35
CA ARG A 129 -12.70 -25.12 9.22
C ARG A 129 -11.87 -25.78 8.13
N SER A 130 -10.54 -25.81 8.27
CA SER A 130 -9.58 -26.38 7.32
C SER A 130 -9.72 -25.79 5.92
N VAL A 131 -9.97 -24.47 5.83
CA VAL A 131 -9.99 -23.75 4.54
C VAL A 131 -8.56 -23.66 4.01
N PRO A 132 -8.22 -24.22 2.84
CA PRO A 132 -6.87 -24.14 2.29
C PRO A 132 -6.38 -22.69 2.12
N ILE A 133 -5.10 -22.44 2.38
CA ILE A 133 -4.54 -21.07 2.35
C ILE A 133 -4.66 -20.41 0.96
N ASP A 134 -4.62 -21.21 -0.10
CA ASP A 134 -4.74 -20.83 -1.51
C ASP A 134 -6.18 -20.86 -2.03
N ALA A 135 -7.16 -21.25 -1.20
CA ALA A 135 -8.55 -21.29 -1.62
C ALA A 135 -9.05 -19.88 -2.04
N PRO A 136 -9.81 -19.76 -3.15
CA PRO A 136 -10.32 -18.47 -3.62
C PRO A 136 -11.22 -17.72 -2.63
N HIS A 137 -11.83 -18.45 -1.69
CA HIS A 137 -12.71 -17.92 -0.65
C HIS A 137 -12.03 -17.82 0.73
N ARG A 138 -10.72 -18.10 0.84
CA ARG A 138 -9.96 -17.89 2.07
C ARG A 138 -9.68 -16.39 2.22
N THR A 139 -10.28 -15.77 3.21
CA THR A 139 -10.21 -14.33 3.48
C THR A 139 -8.99 -13.95 4.29
N TYR A 140 -8.65 -14.75 5.30
CA TYR A 140 -7.55 -14.49 6.23
C TYR A 140 -6.33 -15.34 5.87
N LYS A 141 -5.30 -14.71 5.31
CA LYS A 141 -4.04 -15.35 4.92
C LYS A 141 -3.03 -15.42 6.07
N ASP A 142 -3.22 -14.60 7.08
CA ASP A 142 -2.41 -14.56 8.29
C ASP A 142 -3.21 -13.99 9.47
N ALA A 143 -2.63 -14.06 10.67
CA ALA A 143 -3.24 -13.57 11.89
C ALA A 143 -2.83 -12.11 12.23
N ASN A 144 -2.40 -11.33 11.24
CA ASN A 144 -1.93 -9.96 11.43
C ASN A 144 -2.89 -8.93 10.82
N HIS A 145 -2.85 -7.69 11.31
CA HIS A 145 -3.51 -6.58 10.63
C HIS A 145 -2.65 -6.01 9.51
N LYS A 146 -3.23 -5.12 8.71
CA LYS A 146 -2.59 -4.53 7.54
C LYS A 146 -2.78 -3.00 7.49
N PRO A 147 -2.23 -2.24 8.45
CA PRO A 147 -2.11 -0.79 8.26
C PRO A 147 -1.19 -0.49 7.08
N GLU A 148 -1.53 0.53 6.31
CA GLU A 148 -0.79 0.94 5.12
C GLU A 148 -0.64 2.46 5.06
N LEU A 149 0.41 2.92 4.39
CA LEU A 149 0.62 4.32 4.05
C LEU A 149 1.11 4.39 2.60
N ILE A 150 0.44 5.19 1.78
CA ILE A 150 0.88 5.51 0.42
C ILE A 150 1.33 6.97 0.37
N CYS A 151 2.55 7.23 -0.10
CA CYS A 151 3.05 8.56 -0.42
C CYS A 151 3.17 8.73 -1.93
N ALA A 152 2.56 9.77 -2.46
CA ALA A 152 2.51 10.03 -3.90
C ALA A 152 3.86 10.49 -4.45
N LEU A 153 4.32 9.89 -5.56
CA LEU A 153 5.47 10.36 -6.35
C LEU A 153 5.02 11.13 -7.61
N THR A 154 3.84 10.80 -8.13
CA THR A 154 3.10 11.57 -9.14
C THR A 154 1.75 11.98 -8.53
N PRO A 155 0.94 12.83 -9.18
CA PRO A 155 -0.49 12.90 -8.82
C PRO A 155 -1.05 11.49 -8.69
N PHE A 156 -1.75 11.22 -7.60
CA PHE A 156 -2.20 9.89 -7.22
C PHE A 156 -3.66 9.94 -6.80
N ASP A 157 -4.50 9.21 -7.52
CA ASP A 157 -5.94 9.17 -7.31
C ASP A 157 -6.33 7.93 -6.49
N GLY A 158 -7.21 8.13 -5.51
CA GLY A 158 -7.69 7.08 -4.62
C GLY A 158 -9.09 7.31 -4.10
N LEU A 159 -9.64 6.28 -3.46
CA LEU A 159 -10.83 6.32 -2.62
C LEU A 159 -10.41 5.96 -1.20
N CYS A 160 -10.91 6.68 -0.19
CA CYS A 160 -10.61 6.34 1.20
C CYS A 160 -11.70 6.81 2.17
N GLY A 161 -12.23 5.87 2.94
CA GLY A 161 -13.22 6.10 3.97
C GLY A 161 -14.56 6.58 3.43
N PHE A 162 -15.62 6.43 4.22
CA PHE A 162 -16.92 6.95 3.81
C PHE A 162 -16.93 8.48 3.83
N ARG A 163 -17.55 9.07 2.81
CA ARG A 163 -17.99 10.47 2.88
C ARG A 163 -19.26 10.57 3.73
N ARG A 164 -19.71 11.78 4.04
CA ARG A 164 -20.96 11.95 4.80
C ARG A 164 -22.13 11.38 4.01
N PRO A 165 -23.12 10.70 4.63
CA PRO A 165 -24.25 10.12 3.90
C PRO A 165 -24.98 11.11 2.98
N ILE A 166 -25.10 12.37 3.41
CA ILE A 166 -25.69 13.44 2.64
C ILE A 166 -24.93 13.74 1.33
N GLU A 167 -23.59 13.72 1.38
CA GLU A 167 -22.73 13.97 0.21
C GLU A 167 -22.75 12.78 -0.75
N ALA A 168 -22.88 11.56 -0.22
CA ALA A 168 -23.08 10.36 -1.02
C ALA A 168 -24.45 10.37 -1.72
N ALA A 169 -25.50 10.79 -1.02
CA ALA A 169 -26.84 10.94 -1.60
C ALA A 169 -26.84 11.99 -2.71
N GLU A 170 -26.25 13.16 -2.48
CA GLU A 170 -26.13 14.23 -3.47
C GLU A 170 -25.34 13.80 -4.71
N ALA A 171 -24.25 13.03 -4.52
CA ALA A 171 -23.50 12.45 -5.64
C ALA A 171 -24.33 11.46 -6.47
N MET A 172 -25.12 10.61 -5.81
CA MET A 172 -26.01 9.67 -6.51
C MET A 172 -27.16 10.38 -7.24
N GLU A 173 -27.79 11.35 -6.59
CA GLU A 173 -28.89 12.15 -7.15
C GLU A 173 -28.43 12.99 -8.35
N GLY A 174 -27.23 13.57 -8.27
CA GLY A 174 -26.69 14.44 -9.32
C GLY A 174 -26.44 13.73 -10.65
N LEU A 175 -26.38 12.40 -10.67
CA LEU A 175 -26.34 11.62 -11.92
C LEU A 175 -27.70 11.61 -12.66
N GLY A 176 -28.80 11.87 -11.95
CA GLY A 176 -30.15 11.84 -12.53
C GLY A 176 -30.60 10.45 -12.98
N VAL A 177 -30.11 9.38 -12.32
CA VAL A 177 -30.44 7.99 -12.62
C VAL A 177 -31.49 7.48 -11.64
N ASP A 178 -32.66 7.10 -12.14
CA ASP A 178 -33.81 6.72 -11.31
C ASP A 178 -33.54 5.53 -10.38
N SER A 179 -32.76 4.55 -10.83
CA SER A 179 -32.44 3.37 -10.00
C SER A 179 -31.49 3.68 -8.83
N LEU A 180 -30.89 4.88 -8.78
CA LEU A 180 -30.08 5.33 -7.64
C LEU A 180 -30.89 6.00 -6.52
N LYS A 181 -32.11 6.46 -6.82
CA LYS A 181 -32.97 7.19 -5.87
C LYS A 181 -33.21 6.42 -4.56
N PRO A 182 -33.49 5.10 -4.56
CA PRO A 182 -33.69 4.36 -3.31
C PRO A 182 -32.46 4.39 -2.40
N TYR A 183 -31.25 4.36 -2.96
CA TYR A 183 -30.02 4.45 -2.17
C TYR A 183 -29.83 5.85 -1.58
N ALA A 184 -30.08 6.89 -2.36
CA ALA A 184 -30.03 8.28 -1.88
C ALA A 184 -31.08 8.55 -0.78
N ASP A 185 -32.30 8.03 -0.93
CA ASP A 185 -33.36 8.13 0.08
C ASP A 185 -32.95 7.46 1.40
N LEU A 186 -32.37 6.26 1.34
CA LEU A 186 -31.85 5.56 2.52
C LEU A 186 -30.73 6.34 3.21
N LEU A 187 -29.81 6.93 2.44
CA LEU A 187 -28.72 7.76 2.94
C LEU A 187 -29.21 9.02 3.67
N ARG A 188 -30.38 9.56 3.29
CA ARG A 188 -31.00 10.73 3.94
C ARG A 188 -31.90 10.37 5.11
N ALA A 189 -32.48 9.17 5.11
CA ALA A 189 -33.53 8.78 6.06
C ALA A 189 -33.02 8.24 7.40
N HIS A 190 -31.79 7.69 7.43
CA HIS A 190 -31.25 6.99 8.60
C HIS A 190 -30.07 7.71 9.25
N PRO A 191 -29.79 7.44 10.54
CA PRO A 191 -28.53 7.82 11.17
C PRO A 191 -27.33 7.27 10.39
N GLU A 192 -26.19 7.97 10.44
CA GLU A 192 -25.02 7.71 9.60
C GLU A 192 -24.60 6.24 9.52
N GLU A 193 -24.39 5.59 10.67
CA GLU A 193 -23.95 4.19 10.71
C GLU A 193 -24.95 3.25 10.03
N ALA A 194 -26.24 3.40 10.34
CA ALA A 194 -27.30 2.58 9.78
C ALA A 194 -27.45 2.84 8.27
N ALA A 195 -27.40 4.10 7.85
CA ALA A 195 -27.50 4.52 6.46
C ALA A 195 -26.39 3.90 5.60
N LEU A 196 -25.13 4.07 6.00
CA LEU A 196 -23.96 3.55 5.27
C LEU A 196 -23.99 2.02 5.21
N ARG A 197 -24.32 1.37 6.34
CA ARG A 197 -24.42 -0.10 6.42
C ARG A 197 -25.51 -0.65 5.52
N GLU A 198 -26.71 -0.10 5.58
CA GLU A 198 -27.85 -0.56 4.81
C GLU A 198 -27.61 -0.37 3.31
N VAL A 199 -27.11 0.80 2.91
CA VAL A 199 -26.86 1.12 1.50
C VAL A 199 -25.74 0.26 0.92
N LEU A 200 -24.62 0.09 1.63
CA LEU A 200 -23.55 -0.80 1.16
C LEU A 200 -24.06 -2.24 1.05
N THR A 201 -24.81 -2.72 2.04
CA THR A 201 -25.42 -4.07 2.00
C THR A 201 -26.34 -4.21 0.79
N ALA A 202 -27.21 -3.23 0.55
CA ALA A 202 -28.17 -3.24 -0.55
C ALA A 202 -27.47 -3.19 -1.92
N ILE A 203 -26.35 -2.49 -2.05
CA ILE A 203 -25.53 -2.48 -3.26
C ILE A 203 -24.89 -3.85 -3.50
N LEU A 204 -24.23 -4.42 -2.49
CA LEU A 204 -23.47 -5.67 -2.62
C LEU A 204 -24.35 -6.93 -2.75
N THR A 205 -25.61 -6.86 -2.33
CA THR A 205 -26.56 -7.97 -2.40
C THR A 205 -27.63 -7.79 -3.48
N ALA A 206 -27.57 -6.69 -4.24
CA ALA A 206 -28.47 -6.46 -5.35
C ALA A 206 -28.41 -7.60 -6.39
N ASP A 207 -29.53 -7.81 -7.10
CA ASP A 207 -29.54 -8.69 -8.27
C ASP A 207 -28.46 -8.23 -9.28
N PRO A 208 -27.52 -9.10 -9.69
CA PRO A 208 -26.40 -8.68 -10.52
C PRO A 208 -26.81 -8.08 -11.87
N ALA A 209 -27.89 -8.56 -12.49
CA ALA A 209 -28.35 -8.04 -13.77
C ALA A 209 -28.91 -6.62 -13.63
N ARG A 210 -29.76 -6.39 -12.62
CA ARG A 210 -30.29 -5.04 -12.32
C ARG A 210 -29.21 -4.06 -11.88
N MET A 211 -28.22 -4.53 -11.10
CA MET A 211 -27.09 -3.71 -10.71
C MET A 211 -26.24 -3.33 -11.93
N ALA A 212 -25.99 -4.27 -12.85
CA ALA A 212 -25.24 -3.98 -14.07
C ALA A 212 -25.93 -2.93 -14.96
N GLU A 213 -27.27 -2.98 -15.07
CA GLU A 213 -28.06 -1.93 -15.74
C GLU A 213 -27.91 -0.57 -15.05
N THR A 214 -27.97 -0.54 -13.72
CA THR A 214 -27.78 0.67 -12.91
C THR A 214 -26.39 1.26 -13.08
N VAL A 215 -25.35 0.42 -13.03
CA VAL A 215 -23.95 0.81 -13.26
C VAL A 215 -23.78 1.37 -14.67
N THR A 216 -24.40 0.74 -15.69
CA THR A 216 -24.34 1.23 -17.08
C THR A 216 -24.96 2.62 -17.21
N ALA A 217 -26.14 2.85 -16.62
CA ALA A 217 -26.79 4.15 -16.62
C ALA A 217 -25.99 5.21 -15.85
N ALA A 218 -25.45 4.84 -14.68
CA ALA A 218 -24.60 5.70 -13.86
C ALA A 218 -23.29 6.08 -14.58
N ALA A 219 -22.65 5.13 -15.25
CA ALA A 219 -21.44 5.36 -16.03
C ALA A 219 -21.69 6.33 -17.18
N ALA A 220 -22.74 6.12 -17.98
CA ALA A 220 -23.09 7.02 -19.08
C ALA A 220 -23.46 8.44 -18.58
N ALA A 221 -24.09 8.55 -17.42
CA ALA A 221 -24.35 9.84 -16.78
C ALA A 221 -23.06 10.51 -16.29
N ALA A 222 -22.17 9.75 -15.65
CA ALA A 222 -20.88 10.22 -15.16
C ALA A 222 -19.97 10.71 -16.30
N GLU A 223 -19.91 9.98 -17.42
CA GLU A 223 -19.19 10.39 -18.64
C GLU A 223 -19.73 11.71 -19.20
N ARG A 224 -21.05 11.86 -19.27
CA ARG A 224 -21.70 13.08 -19.79
C ARG A 224 -21.45 14.29 -18.89
N LEU A 225 -21.48 14.10 -17.57
CA LEU A 225 -21.34 15.20 -16.60
C LEU A 225 -19.87 15.60 -16.40
N GLY A 226 -18.93 14.64 -16.44
CA GLY A 226 -17.51 14.89 -16.22
C GLY A 226 -17.21 15.49 -14.84
N GLY A 227 -16.11 16.24 -14.74
CA GLY A 227 -15.72 16.91 -13.49
C GLY A 227 -15.59 15.93 -12.32
N ALA A 228 -16.32 16.19 -11.23
CA ALA A 228 -16.35 15.33 -10.04
C ALA A 228 -16.86 13.89 -10.31
N TYR A 229 -17.51 13.64 -11.46
CA TYR A 229 -17.97 12.32 -11.85
C TYR A 229 -16.98 11.54 -12.74
N ALA A 230 -15.96 12.21 -13.29
CA ALA A 230 -14.98 11.56 -14.16
C ALA A 230 -14.28 10.33 -13.52
N PRO A 231 -13.97 10.32 -12.21
CA PRO A 231 -13.44 9.12 -11.57
C PRO A 231 -14.37 7.91 -11.66
N TYR A 232 -15.68 8.05 -11.44
CA TYR A 232 -16.61 6.91 -11.49
C TYR A 232 -16.83 6.40 -12.91
N ALA A 233 -16.80 7.29 -13.91
CA ALA A 233 -16.79 6.88 -15.31
C ALA A 233 -15.58 6.02 -15.64
N ARG A 234 -14.38 6.43 -15.18
CA ARG A 234 -13.15 5.64 -15.33
C ARG A 234 -13.24 4.30 -14.62
N ILE A 235 -13.70 4.28 -13.37
CA ILE A 235 -13.87 3.04 -12.61
C ILE A 235 -14.83 2.09 -13.35
N ALA A 236 -15.96 2.59 -13.84
CA ALA A 236 -16.94 1.80 -14.59
C ALA A 236 -16.40 1.27 -15.92
N HIS A 237 -15.51 2.01 -16.59
CA HIS A 237 -14.82 1.54 -17.79
C HIS A 237 -13.98 0.28 -17.53
N HIS A 238 -13.28 0.23 -16.39
CA HIS A 238 -12.48 -0.94 -15.99
C HIS A 238 -13.32 -2.06 -15.36
N PHE A 239 -14.43 -1.72 -14.72
CA PHE A 239 -15.31 -2.66 -14.02
C PHE A 239 -16.78 -2.51 -14.49
N PRO A 240 -17.08 -2.82 -15.76
CA PRO A 240 -18.42 -2.65 -16.29
C PRO A 240 -19.40 -3.56 -15.58
N GLY A 241 -20.47 -2.97 -15.06
CA GLY A 241 -21.54 -3.69 -14.35
C GLY A 241 -21.22 -4.09 -12.90
N ASP A 242 -20.02 -3.78 -12.39
CA ASP A 242 -19.62 -4.12 -11.01
C ASP A 242 -20.29 -3.18 -10.00
N ALA A 243 -20.90 -3.75 -8.95
CA ALA A 243 -21.57 -3.01 -7.88
C ALA A 243 -20.63 -2.03 -7.14
N GLY A 244 -19.33 -2.31 -7.16
CA GLY A 244 -18.26 -1.47 -6.62
C GLY A 244 -18.22 -0.08 -7.25
N VAL A 245 -18.72 0.12 -8.47
CA VAL A 245 -18.85 1.45 -9.09
C VAL A 245 -19.80 2.33 -8.28
N ILE A 246 -20.93 1.76 -7.82
CA ILE A 246 -21.90 2.48 -6.99
C ILE A 246 -21.40 2.58 -5.55
N ALA A 247 -20.78 1.52 -5.02
CA ALA A 247 -20.16 1.55 -3.69
C ALA A 247 -19.05 2.62 -3.58
N ALA A 248 -18.28 2.85 -4.64
CA ALA A 248 -17.27 3.91 -4.70
C ALA A 248 -17.84 5.32 -4.49
N MET A 249 -19.12 5.56 -4.82
CA MET A 249 -19.78 6.85 -4.58
C MET A 249 -20.06 7.10 -3.10
N LEU A 250 -19.98 6.08 -2.25
CA LEU A 250 -20.05 6.21 -0.79
C LEU A 250 -18.73 6.71 -0.17
N LEU A 251 -17.61 6.66 -0.90
CA LEU A 251 -16.27 6.89 -0.35
C LEU A 251 -15.73 8.25 -0.75
N ASN A 252 -14.84 8.86 0.02
CA ASN A 252 -14.19 10.09 -0.41
C ASN A 252 -13.27 9.81 -1.61
N TYR A 253 -13.38 10.61 -2.67
CA TYR A 253 -12.37 10.65 -3.71
C TYR A 253 -11.23 11.56 -3.25
N VAL A 254 -10.01 11.03 -3.29
CA VAL A 254 -8.79 11.70 -2.83
C VAL A 254 -7.83 11.81 -4.00
N GLN A 255 -7.24 12.99 -4.16
CA GLN A 255 -6.14 13.22 -5.09
C GLN A 255 -4.95 13.77 -4.31
N LEU A 256 -3.91 12.96 -4.17
CA LEU A 256 -2.66 13.34 -3.53
C LEU A 256 -1.75 14.02 -4.54
N GLN A 257 -1.11 15.12 -4.13
CA GLN A 257 0.01 15.71 -4.86
C GLN A 257 1.32 14.99 -4.50
N PRO A 258 2.36 15.03 -5.36
CA PRO A 258 3.67 14.47 -5.02
C PRO A 258 4.19 14.94 -3.65
N GLY A 259 4.58 13.99 -2.80
CA GLY A 259 5.02 14.22 -1.43
C GLY A 259 3.91 14.19 -0.38
N GLU A 260 2.63 14.26 -0.77
CA GLU A 260 1.50 14.02 0.13
C GLU A 260 1.26 12.52 0.29
N ALA A 261 0.75 12.13 1.45
CA ALA A 261 0.51 10.74 1.80
C ALA A 261 -0.89 10.52 2.39
N LEU A 262 -1.31 9.26 2.40
CA LEU A 262 -2.58 8.81 2.96
C LEU A 262 -2.37 7.55 3.77
N PHE A 263 -2.79 7.58 5.03
CA PHE A 263 -2.76 6.41 5.91
C PHE A 263 -4.09 5.65 5.84
N LEU A 264 -4.02 4.33 5.76
CA LEU A 264 -5.14 3.43 5.64
C LEU A 264 -5.23 2.55 6.90
N GLY A 265 -6.19 2.88 7.76
CA GLY A 265 -6.46 2.15 8.98
C GLY A 265 -7.37 0.94 8.79
N ALA A 266 -7.45 0.10 9.83
CA ALA A 266 -8.37 -1.04 9.86
C ALA A 266 -9.84 -0.60 9.75
N GLY A 267 -10.63 -1.40 9.04
CA GLY A 267 -12.06 -1.19 8.84
C GLY A 267 -12.44 -0.06 7.89
N VAL A 268 -11.47 0.65 7.30
CA VAL A 268 -11.70 1.77 6.38
C VAL A 268 -11.70 1.27 4.93
N PRO A 269 -12.81 1.41 4.17
CA PRO A 269 -12.83 1.04 2.75
C PRO A 269 -11.98 1.98 1.90
N HIS A 270 -11.18 1.43 1.01
CA HIS A 270 -10.29 2.21 0.14
C HIS A 270 -9.94 1.48 -1.17
N ALA A 271 -9.49 2.23 -2.17
CA ALA A 271 -8.93 1.73 -3.42
C ALA A 271 -7.97 2.76 -4.02
N TYR A 272 -6.88 2.31 -4.63
CA TYR A 272 -6.06 3.16 -5.48
C TYR A 272 -6.56 3.10 -6.92
N LEU A 273 -6.63 4.24 -7.59
CA LEU A 273 -7.25 4.38 -8.90
C LEU A 273 -6.22 4.59 -10.01
N ASP A 274 -5.23 5.46 -9.79
CA ASP A 274 -4.21 5.83 -10.77
C ASP A 274 -3.00 6.50 -10.08
N GLY A 275 -1.80 6.29 -10.61
CA GLY A 275 -0.59 7.01 -10.18
C GLY A 275 0.54 6.12 -9.66
N LEU A 276 1.67 6.77 -9.33
CA LEU A 276 2.86 6.16 -8.78
C LEU A 276 3.10 6.68 -7.36
N GLY A 277 3.39 5.77 -6.42
CA GLY A 277 3.71 6.13 -5.04
C GLY A 277 4.65 5.15 -4.34
N VAL A 278 5.19 5.59 -3.21
CA VAL A 278 5.88 4.74 -2.23
C VAL A 278 4.85 4.24 -1.23
N GLU A 279 4.61 2.93 -1.22
CA GLU A 279 3.72 2.30 -0.25
C GLU A 279 4.54 1.60 0.83
N ILE A 280 4.13 1.74 2.09
CA ILE A 280 4.61 0.90 3.19
C ILE A 280 3.42 0.29 3.92
N MET A 281 3.57 -0.97 4.31
CA MET A 281 2.51 -1.71 4.99
C MET A 281 3.09 -2.67 6.02
N ALA A 282 2.33 -2.99 7.06
CA ALA A 282 2.64 -4.15 7.89
C ALA A 282 2.53 -5.43 7.06
N ASN A 283 3.30 -6.46 7.42
CA ASN A 283 3.26 -7.73 6.71
C ASN A 283 1.95 -8.50 7.01
N SER A 284 0.97 -8.34 6.12
CA SER A 284 -0.27 -9.10 6.07
C SER A 284 -0.85 -9.12 4.66
N ASP A 285 -1.42 -10.25 4.26
CA ASP A 285 -2.13 -10.48 3.01
C ASP A 285 -3.67 -10.53 3.22
N ASN A 286 -4.15 -10.08 4.39
CA ASN A 286 -5.57 -10.02 4.73
C ASN A 286 -6.29 -8.92 3.96
N VAL A 287 -7.10 -9.30 2.96
CA VAL A 287 -7.81 -8.38 2.07
C VAL A 287 -9.27 -8.80 1.93
N LEU A 288 -10.18 -8.04 2.54
CA LEU A 288 -11.61 -8.18 2.30
C LEU A 288 -12.00 -7.24 1.16
N ARG A 289 -12.62 -7.78 0.11
CA ARG A 289 -13.02 -7.00 -1.06
C ARG A 289 -14.43 -6.46 -0.89
N CYS A 290 -14.68 -5.29 -1.45
CA CYS A 290 -15.93 -4.53 -1.38
C CYS A 290 -16.46 -4.16 -2.79
N GLY A 291 -15.89 -4.77 -3.84
CA GLY A 291 -16.23 -4.49 -5.23
C GLY A 291 -14.99 -4.17 -6.06
N LEU A 292 -15.21 -3.81 -7.33
CA LEU A 292 -14.15 -3.58 -8.32
C LEU A 292 -13.25 -4.81 -8.45
N THR A 293 -13.87 -5.99 -8.55
CA THR A 293 -13.14 -7.26 -8.51
C THR A 293 -13.95 -8.39 -9.15
N PRO A 294 -13.31 -9.26 -9.94
CA PRO A 294 -13.93 -10.51 -10.39
C PRO A 294 -13.86 -11.63 -9.32
N LYS A 295 -13.11 -11.41 -8.23
CA LYS A 295 -12.90 -12.39 -7.16
C LYS A 295 -14.08 -12.43 -6.17
N HIS A 296 -14.15 -13.51 -5.40
CA HIS A 296 -15.13 -13.69 -4.34
C HIS A 296 -15.15 -12.52 -3.34
N ILE A 297 -16.36 -12.13 -2.93
CA ILE A 297 -16.65 -11.15 -1.89
C ILE A 297 -17.46 -11.86 -0.80
N ASP A 298 -16.90 -11.95 0.40
CA ASP A 298 -17.61 -12.41 1.59
C ASP A 298 -18.34 -11.22 2.22
N VAL A 299 -19.57 -10.96 1.74
CA VAL A 299 -20.36 -9.80 2.19
C VAL A 299 -20.64 -9.84 3.70
N PRO A 300 -21.12 -10.96 4.30
CA PRO A 300 -21.34 -11.02 5.74
C PRO A 300 -20.09 -10.66 6.55
N GLU A 301 -18.93 -11.17 6.16
CA GLU A 301 -17.68 -10.89 6.88
C GLU A 301 -17.22 -9.45 6.65
N LEU A 302 -17.32 -8.93 5.42
CA LEU A 302 -17.03 -7.53 5.11
C LEU A 302 -17.82 -6.58 6.02
N LEU A 303 -19.13 -6.80 6.17
CA LEU A 303 -20.00 -5.96 7.01
C LEU A 303 -19.66 -6.05 8.50
N ARG A 304 -18.95 -7.09 8.95
CA ARG A 304 -18.45 -7.21 10.32
C ARG A 304 -17.19 -6.38 10.55
N ILE A 305 -16.36 -6.25 9.52
CA ILE A 305 -15.06 -5.57 9.59
C ILE A 305 -15.17 -4.06 9.31
N VAL A 306 -16.02 -3.66 8.37
CA VAL A 306 -16.17 -2.25 7.97
C VAL A 306 -16.63 -1.39 9.15
N ARG A 307 -15.96 -0.25 9.34
CA ARG A 307 -16.39 0.83 10.22
C ARG A 307 -17.32 1.76 9.45
N PHE A 308 -18.60 1.73 9.79
CA PHE A 308 -19.65 2.53 9.13
C PHE A 308 -19.75 3.93 9.74
N GLU A 309 -18.71 4.72 9.56
CA GLU A 309 -18.66 6.13 9.97
C GLU A 309 -18.04 6.94 8.84
N ALA A 310 -18.49 8.18 8.68
CA ALA A 310 -17.87 9.11 7.75
C ALA A 310 -16.52 9.56 8.32
N THR A 311 -15.49 9.56 7.50
CA THR A 311 -14.12 9.92 7.91
C THR A 311 -13.55 10.96 6.97
N ASP A 312 -12.81 11.93 7.51
CA ASP A 312 -11.87 12.73 6.71
C ASP A 312 -10.68 11.83 6.35
N PRO A 313 -10.34 11.64 5.06
CA PRO A 313 -9.18 10.86 4.65
C PRO A 313 -7.86 11.34 5.27
N GLY A 314 -7.76 12.61 5.66
CA GLY A 314 -6.60 13.13 6.41
C GLY A 314 -5.31 13.07 5.60
N ILE A 315 -5.18 13.93 4.58
CA ILE A 315 -3.94 14.02 3.77
C ILE A 315 -2.76 14.39 4.67
N LEU A 316 -1.78 13.49 4.74
CA LEU A 316 -0.56 13.67 5.51
C LEU A 316 0.47 14.43 4.69
N ARG A 317 1.14 15.37 5.33
CA ARG A 317 2.34 16.03 4.84
C ARG A 317 3.47 15.75 5.83
N PRO A 318 4.70 15.51 5.35
CA PRO A 318 5.75 15.09 6.25
C PRO A 318 6.21 16.26 7.13
N GLU A 319 6.49 15.98 8.39
CA GLU A 319 6.95 16.97 9.37
C GLU A 319 8.48 17.00 9.41
N ALA A 320 9.06 18.13 9.06
CA ALA A 320 10.51 18.32 9.03
C ALA A 320 11.09 18.42 10.44
N SER A 321 12.22 17.76 10.66
CA SER A 321 13.01 17.81 11.89
C SER A 321 14.36 18.50 11.66
N PRO A 322 15.05 18.95 12.74
CA PRO A 322 16.37 19.57 12.60
C PRO A 322 17.46 18.68 11.99
N SER A 323 17.27 17.36 11.95
CA SER A 323 18.19 16.42 11.28
C SER A 323 18.03 16.39 9.76
N GLY A 324 17.08 17.14 9.20
CA GLY A 324 16.74 17.11 7.77
C GLY A 324 15.82 15.96 7.39
N GLU A 325 15.35 15.19 8.37
CA GLU A 325 14.34 14.15 8.15
C GLU A 325 12.94 14.76 8.14
N GLU A 326 12.13 14.38 7.16
CA GLU A 326 10.70 14.72 7.09
C GLU A 326 9.85 13.46 7.31
N LEU A 327 9.11 13.42 8.42
CA LEU A 327 8.40 12.24 8.91
C LEU A 327 6.91 12.25 8.55
N TYR A 328 6.40 11.13 8.03
CA TYR A 328 4.97 10.89 7.92
C TYR A 328 4.46 10.20 9.19
N GLU A 329 3.78 10.94 10.06
CA GLU A 329 3.23 10.44 11.31
C GLU A 329 2.09 9.42 11.07
N THR A 330 2.19 8.26 11.70
CA THR A 330 1.19 7.18 11.62
C THR A 330 0.96 6.53 12.98
N PRO A 331 -0.26 6.11 13.31
CA PRO A 331 -0.60 5.56 14.63
C PRO A 331 -0.25 4.06 14.75
N VAL A 332 0.90 3.64 14.20
CA VAL A 332 1.33 2.24 14.14
C VAL A 332 2.81 2.11 14.45
N ASP A 333 3.20 0.94 14.94
CA ASP A 333 4.56 0.72 15.40
C ASP A 333 5.38 -0.16 14.43
N GLU A 334 4.70 -0.93 13.58
CA GLU A 334 5.28 -1.88 12.62
C GLU A 334 6.20 -1.17 11.64
N PHE A 335 5.90 0.09 11.32
CA PHE A 335 6.69 0.89 10.42
C PHE A 335 6.69 2.37 10.75
N ARG A 336 7.69 3.05 10.21
CA ARG A 336 7.84 4.50 10.17
C ARG A 336 8.37 4.88 8.80
N LEU A 337 7.67 5.77 8.09
CA LEU A 337 8.11 6.29 6.80
C LEU A 337 8.54 7.74 6.94
N SER A 338 9.69 8.04 6.34
CA SER A 338 10.25 9.38 6.32
C SER A 338 10.95 9.62 4.99
N ARG A 339 11.27 10.87 4.68
CA ARG A 339 12.08 11.22 3.53
C ARG A 339 13.16 12.25 3.87
N PHE A 340 14.19 12.28 3.04
CA PHE A 340 15.25 13.26 3.04
C PHE A 340 15.35 13.88 1.65
N ASP A 341 15.17 15.20 1.56
CA ASP A 341 15.45 15.97 0.36
C ASP A 341 16.89 16.52 0.45
N LEU A 342 17.84 15.75 -0.07
CA LEU A 342 19.27 16.01 0.02
C LEU A 342 19.72 17.01 -1.05
N SER A 343 20.56 17.95 -0.64
CA SER A 343 21.12 18.99 -1.50
C SER A 343 22.61 18.76 -1.77
N ALA A 344 23.04 19.04 -3.01
CA ALA A 344 24.46 18.96 -3.38
C ALA A 344 25.32 19.87 -2.48
N GLY A 345 26.34 19.30 -1.86
CA GLY A 345 27.28 20.02 -1.00
C GLY A 345 26.79 20.28 0.43
N ALA A 346 25.60 19.79 0.80
CA ALA A 346 25.19 19.72 2.20
C ALA A 346 26.03 18.68 2.96
N ASP A 347 26.13 18.85 4.28
CA ASP A 347 26.81 17.88 5.14
C ASP A 347 26.08 16.52 5.10
N PRO A 348 26.81 15.40 5.21
CA PRO A 348 26.19 14.08 5.33
C PRO A 348 25.24 14.02 6.54
N VAL A 349 24.10 13.33 6.35
CA VAL A 349 23.11 13.10 7.41
C VAL A 349 23.35 11.71 8.00
N ASP A 350 23.55 11.64 9.31
CA ASP A 350 23.62 10.38 10.04
C ASP A 350 22.22 9.76 10.15
N VAL A 351 22.07 8.55 9.61
CA VAL A 351 20.82 7.78 9.66
C VAL A 351 20.99 6.49 10.44
N THR A 352 22.06 6.37 11.25
CA THR A 352 22.27 5.22 12.15
C THR A 352 21.09 5.06 13.09
N ALA A 353 20.52 3.86 13.16
CA ALA A 353 19.37 3.55 14.00
C ALA A 353 19.53 2.17 14.65
N ALA A 354 18.92 1.97 15.81
CA ALA A 354 18.88 0.66 16.50
C ALA A 354 17.86 -0.31 15.88
N THR A 355 17.15 0.12 14.83
CA THR A 355 16.10 -0.60 14.08
C THR A 355 16.58 -0.87 12.66
N PRO A 356 16.01 -1.87 11.95
CA PRO A 356 16.39 -2.14 10.57
C PRO A 356 15.83 -1.03 9.67
N GLN A 357 16.52 -0.76 8.56
CA GLN A 357 16.10 0.30 7.64
C GLN A 357 16.13 -0.19 6.19
N ILE A 358 15.18 0.31 5.39
CA ILE A 358 15.28 0.30 3.94
C ILE A 358 15.35 1.76 3.48
N LEU A 359 16.40 2.10 2.74
CA LEU A 359 16.57 3.38 2.09
C LEU A 359 16.24 3.22 0.60
N LEU A 360 15.37 4.05 0.04
CA LEU A 360 14.93 4.02 -1.36
C LEU A 360 15.18 5.38 -2.03
N CYS A 361 15.97 5.39 -3.09
CA CYS A 361 16.16 6.58 -3.93
C CYS A 361 14.99 6.74 -4.90
N THR A 362 14.40 7.93 -4.93
CA THR A 362 13.28 8.26 -5.86
C THR A 362 13.58 9.43 -6.78
N ALA A 363 14.62 10.23 -6.48
CA ALA A 363 15.08 11.32 -7.32
C ALA A 363 16.57 11.59 -7.14
N GLY A 364 17.23 12.14 -8.15
CA GLY A 364 18.64 12.53 -8.09
C GLY A 364 19.61 11.34 -8.12
N ALA A 365 20.79 11.53 -7.51
CA ALA A 365 21.82 10.51 -7.40
C ALA A 365 22.56 10.59 -6.05
N PRO A 366 21.86 10.36 -4.92
CA PRO A 366 22.44 10.40 -3.59
C PRO A 366 23.35 9.21 -3.34
N ARG A 367 24.03 9.23 -2.19
CA ARG A 367 24.86 8.13 -1.68
C ARG A 367 24.35 7.67 -0.31
N ALA A 368 24.42 6.37 -0.06
CA ALA A 368 24.29 5.75 1.26
C ALA A 368 25.62 5.06 1.60
N GLY A 369 26.41 5.66 2.48
CA GLY A 369 27.82 5.32 2.67
C GLY A 369 28.59 5.39 1.35
N GLU A 370 29.22 4.29 0.96
CA GLU A 370 29.98 4.20 -0.29
C GLU A 370 29.10 3.92 -1.53
N LEU A 371 27.84 3.53 -1.33
CA LEU A 371 26.92 3.12 -2.39
C LEU A 371 26.29 4.35 -3.06
N GLY A 372 26.61 4.59 -4.33
CA GLY A 372 25.90 5.57 -5.17
C GLY A 372 24.57 5.01 -5.65
N LEU A 373 23.49 5.77 -5.50
CA LEU A 373 22.13 5.34 -5.81
C LEU A 373 21.58 6.16 -6.98
N VAL A 374 20.72 5.55 -7.78
CA VAL A 374 19.87 6.23 -8.77
C VAL A 374 18.40 5.94 -8.45
N PRO A 375 17.42 6.66 -9.03
CA PRO A 375 16.01 6.42 -8.72
C PRO A 375 15.62 4.95 -8.98
N GLY A 376 14.97 4.34 -7.98
CA GLY A 376 14.65 2.92 -7.94
C GLY A 376 15.64 2.05 -7.16
N ASP A 377 16.89 2.49 -6.98
CA ASP A 377 17.84 1.76 -6.13
C ASP A 377 17.39 1.83 -4.66
N SER A 378 17.56 0.72 -3.95
CA SER A 378 17.31 0.64 -2.52
C SER A 378 18.39 -0.14 -1.77
N VAL A 379 18.57 0.16 -0.49
CA VAL A 379 19.58 -0.44 0.39
C VAL A 379 18.92 -0.91 1.68
N PHE A 380 19.27 -2.11 2.14
CA PHE A 380 18.96 -2.59 3.48
C PHE A 380 20.09 -2.21 4.45
N VAL A 381 19.74 -1.65 5.60
CA VAL A 381 20.65 -1.29 6.68
C VAL A 381 20.25 -2.09 7.93
N PRO A 382 21.08 -3.06 8.35
CA PRO A 382 20.93 -3.76 9.61
C PRO A 382 20.85 -2.81 10.82
N ALA A 383 20.15 -3.23 11.86
CA ALA A 383 20.08 -2.50 13.11
C ALA A 383 21.48 -2.25 13.71
N GLY A 384 21.71 -1.01 14.15
CA GLY A 384 22.96 -0.58 14.79
C GLY A 384 24.13 -0.38 13.82
N GLU A 385 23.97 -0.67 12.52
CA GLU A 385 25.02 -0.39 11.54
C GLU A 385 25.14 1.12 11.32
N LYS A 386 26.37 1.64 11.37
CA LYS A 386 26.64 3.04 11.10
C LYS A 386 26.31 3.36 9.64
N ALA A 387 25.42 4.32 9.41
CA ALA A 387 24.97 4.71 8.09
C ALA A 387 24.85 6.23 7.95
N GLU A 388 25.35 6.76 6.83
CA GLU A 388 25.28 8.18 6.49
C GLU A 388 24.76 8.33 5.05
N VAL A 389 23.93 9.34 4.81
CA VAL A 389 23.43 9.68 3.47
C VAL A 389 23.90 11.07 3.04
N SER A 390 24.22 11.23 1.76
CA SER A 390 24.74 12.48 1.21
C SER A 390 24.46 12.62 -0.28
N GLY A 391 24.87 13.74 -0.88
CA GLY A 391 24.67 14.01 -2.31
C GLY A 391 23.37 14.76 -2.57
N ALA A 392 22.85 14.68 -3.79
CA ALA A 392 21.64 15.38 -4.21
C ALA A 392 20.57 14.38 -4.65
N GLY A 393 19.36 14.50 -4.10
CA GLY A 393 18.25 13.62 -4.42
C GLY A 393 17.27 13.43 -3.28
N THR A 394 16.22 12.64 -3.54
CA THR A 394 15.20 12.30 -2.53
C THR A 394 15.36 10.84 -2.13
N LEU A 395 15.58 10.61 -0.84
CA LEU A 395 15.62 9.28 -0.22
C LEU A 395 14.42 9.09 0.68
N PHE A 396 13.64 8.04 0.46
CA PHE A 396 12.70 7.52 1.44
C PHE A 396 13.41 6.58 2.39
N ARG A 397 13.04 6.65 3.67
CA ARG A 397 13.50 5.76 4.73
C ARG A 397 12.30 5.08 5.37
N ALA A 398 12.26 3.77 5.26
CA ALA A 398 11.38 2.88 5.99
C ALA A 398 12.14 2.25 7.16
N THR A 399 11.61 2.35 8.37
CA THR A 399 12.14 1.68 9.56
C THR A 399 11.00 1.30 10.50
N VAL A 400 11.29 0.89 11.73
CA VAL A 400 10.34 0.52 12.78
C VAL A 400 10.29 1.65 13.81
N VAL A 401 9.14 1.87 14.47
CA VAL A 401 9.07 2.79 15.61
C VAL A 401 9.88 2.21 16.78
N ALA A 402 10.87 2.98 17.25
CA ALA A 402 11.87 2.55 18.23
C ALA A 402 11.32 2.40 19.65
#